data_AF-A0A2V8X1N9-F1
#
_entry.id   AF-A0A2V8X1N9-F1
#
_cell.length_a   1.000
_cell.length_b   1.000
_cell.length_c   1.000
_cell.angle_alpha   90.00
_cell.angle_beta   90.00
_cell.angle_gamma   90.00
#
_symmetry.space_group_name_H-M   'P 1'
#
loop_
_entity.id
_entity.type
_entity.pdbx_description
1 polymer ?
#
loop_
_entity_poly.entity_id
_entity_poly.type
_entity_poly.pdbx_seq_one_letter_code
_entity_poly.pdbx_strand_id
1 'polypeptide(L)' 'IQEASSRVFRRSLFVVQDVKQGQLLSDQNIRSIRPAHGLHSRHLPQVLGKRAARDIEQGTPLSWDLVEK' A
#
# COMPACT_ATOMS: atom_id res chain seq x y z
N ILE A 1 -17.46 22.18 -17.49
CA ILE A 1 -16.87 20.84 -17.68
C ILE A 1 -15.47 20.86 -17.12
N GLN A 2 -15.23 20.30 -15.92
CA GLN A 2 -13.94 19.73 -15.50
C GLN A 2 -14.09 19.02 -14.14
N GLU A 3 -14.69 17.84 -14.18
CA GLU A 3 -14.75 16.89 -13.06
C GLU A 3 -13.46 16.03 -13.07
N ALA A 4 -12.31 16.59 -12.68
CA ALA A 4 -11.04 15.84 -12.73
C ALA A 4 -10.13 15.97 -11.49
N SER A 5 -10.59 16.59 -10.41
CA SER A 5 -9.75 16.82 -9.21
C SER A 5 -10.05 15.88 -8.03
N SER A 6 -11.06 15.02 -8.15
CA SER A 6 -11.59 14.22 -7.02
C SER A 6 -10.84 12.90 -6.79
N ARG A 7 -9.89 12.53 -7.65
CA ARG A 7 -9.11 11.28 -7.52
C ARG A 7 -7.90 11.40 -6.58
N VAL A 8 -7.31 12.59 -6.46
CA VAL A 8 -6.07 12.81 -5.68
C VAL A 8 -6.33 12.75 -4.16
N PHE A 9 -7.57 13.02 -3.73
CA PHE A 9 -7.95 13.01 -2.32
C PHE A 9 -8.34 11.64 -1.75
N ARG A 10 -8.39 10.59 -2.59
CA ARG A 10 -8.71 9.24 -2.13
C ARG A 10 -7.53 8.66 -1.33
N ARG A 11 -7.83 7.78 -0.38
CA ARG A 11 -6.78 7.08 0.38
C ARG A 11 -6.35 5.85 -0.41
N SER A 12 -5.07 5.55 -0.39
CA SER A 12 -4.49 4.31 -0.91
C SER A 12 -3.59 3.67 0.14
N LEU A 13 -3.18 2.44 -0.10
CA LEU A 13 -2.31 1.69 0.78
C LEU A 13 -0.86 2.11 0.57
N PHE A 14 -0.18 2.37 1.68
CA PHE A 14 1.23 2.68 1.74
C PHE A 14 1.91 1.86 2.82
N VAL A 15 3.19 1.64 2.59
CA VAL A 15 4.10 1.13 3.59
C VAL A 15 4.45 2.27 4.55
N VAL A 16 4.21 2.07 5.84
CA VAL A 16 4.44 3.07 6.91
C VAL A 16 5.57 2.69 7.85
N GLN A 17 6.26 1.58 7.61
CA GLN A 17 7.48 1.15 8.29
C GLN A 17 8.30 0.32 7.32
N ASP A 18 9.63 0.33 7.42
CA ASP A 18 10.47 -0.51 6.56
C ASP A 18 10.09 -1.99 6.71
N VAL A 19 9.93 -2.66 5.58
CA VAL A 19 9.57 -4.07 5.48
C VAL A 19 10.67 -4.81 4.74
N LYS A 20 11.21 -5.86 5.34
CA LYS A 20 12.20 -6.72 4.67
C LYS A 20 11.53 -7.78 3.78
N GLN A 21 12.25 -8.24 2.76
CA GLN A 21 11.80 -9.35 1.93
C GLN A 21 11.40 -10.55 2.79
N GLY A 22 10.24 -11.15 2.50
CA GLY A 22 9.67 -12.26 3.25
C GLY A 22 9.00 -11.87 4.58
N GLN A 23 9.07 -10.61 5.00
CA GLN A 23 8.39 -10.14 6.20
C GLN A 23 6.88 -10.00 5.95
N LEU A 24 6.09 -10.21 7.01
CA LEU A 24 4.64 -10.19 6.96
C LEU A 24 4.09 -8.76 6.83
N LEU A 25 3.15 -8.56 5.91
CA LEU A 25 2.40 -7.32 5.74
C LEU A 25 1.24 -7.32 6.74
N SER A 26 1.23 -6.34 7.64
CA SER A 26 0.27 -6.19 8.73
C SER A 26 -0.25 -4.76 8.83
N ASP A 27 -1.20 -4.51 9.72
CA ASP A 27 -1.72 -3.16 10.01
C ASP A 27 -0.65 -2.21 10.62
N GLN A 28 0.45 -2.78 11.12
CA GLN A 28 1.57 -2.03 11.68
C GLN A 28 2.43 -1.39 10.59
N ASN A 29 2.63 -2.10 9.47
CA ASN A 29 3.49 -1.65 8.37
C ASN A 29 2.71 -1.22 7.12
N ILE A 30 1.42 -1.55 6.98
CA ILE A 30 0.55 -1.06 5.90
C ILE A 30 -0.56 -0.16 6.46
N ARG A 31 -0.72 1.04 5.92
CA ARG A 31 -1.84 1.93 6.25
C ARG A 31 -2.48 2.57 5.03
N SER A 32 -3.75 2.95 5.19
CA SER A 32 -4.49 3.73 4.20
C SER A 32 -4.32 5.23 4.44
N ILE A 33 -3.43 5.87 3.67
CA ILE A 33 -3.10 7.30 3.74
C ILE A 33 -3.30 7.99 2.38
N ARG A 34 -3.19 9.32 2.35
CA ARG A 34 -3.24 10.15 1.14
C ARG A 34 -1.81 10.46 0.66
N PRO A 35 -1.59 10.79 -0.63
CA PRO A 35 -2.57 10.83 -1.74
C PRO A 35 -2.79 9.45 -2.38
N ALA A 36 -3.71 9.33 -3.33
CA ALA A 36 -4.11 8.06 -3.95
C ALA A 36 -3.10 7.48 -4.96
N HIS A 37 -1.85 7.18 -4.56
CA HIS A 37 -0.82 6.64 -5.46
C HIS A 37 -0.55 5.14 -5.32
N GLY A 38 -0.98 4.51 -4.23
CA GLY A 38 -0.82 3.07 -3.98
C GLY A 38 -2.08 2.26 -4.33
N LEU A 39 -2.11 1.01 -3.89
CA LEU A 39 -3.28 0.13 -4.01
C LEU A 39 -4.52 0.76 -3.37
N HIS A 40 -5.68 0.53 -3.97
CA HIS A 40 -6.94 0.98 -3.40
C HIS A 40 -7.14 0.35 -2.01
N SER A 41 -7.64 1.14 -1.05
CA SER A 41 -7.82 0.70 0.36
C SER A 41 -8.64 -0.59 0.53
N ARG A 42 -9.53 -0.87 -0.43
CA ARG A 42 -10.30 -2.12 -0.53
C ARG A 42 -9.46 -3.40 -0.59
N HIS A 43 -8.22 -3.30 -1.03
CA HIS A 43 -7.32 -4.46 -1.15
C HIS A 43 -6.59 -4.76 0.16
N LEU A 44 -6.76 -3.94 1.20
CA LEU A 44 -6.08 -4.15 2.48
C LEU A 44 -6.29 -5.58 3.02
N PRO A 45 -7.50 -6.16 3.04
CA PRO A 45 -7.70 -7.53 3.52
C PRO A 45 -6.99 -8.60 2.67
N GLN A 46 -6.67 -8.31 1.41
CA GLN A 46 -5.97 -9.23 0.52
C GLN A 46 -4.44 -9.17 0.69
N VAL A 47 -3.95 -8.04 1.19
CA VAL A 47 -2.51 -7.79 1.44
C VAL A 47 -2.14 -8.24 2.85
N LEU A 48 -3.01 -8.02 3.83
CA LEU A 48 -2.74 -8.41 5.21
C LEU A 48 -2.51 -9.92 5.33
N GLY A 49 -1.43 -10.31 6.01
CA GLY A 49 -1.01 -11.70 6.14
C GLY A 49 -0.17 -12.22 4.97
N LYS A 50 -0.06 -11.49 3.86
CA LYS A 50 0.92 -11.79 2.81
C LYS A 50 2.32 -11.37 3.22
N ARG A 51 3.31 -11.77 2.44
CA ARG A 51 4.71 -11.39 2.64
C ARG A 51 5.18 -10.40 1.59
N ALA A 52 6.17 -9.60 1.94
CA ALA A 52 6.83 -8.71 1.00
C ALA A 52 7.68 -9.49 0.00
N ALA A 53 7.51 -9.23 -1.29
CA ALA A 53 8.27 -9.87 -2.36
C ALA A 53 9.75 -9.42 -2.40
N ARG A 54 10.06 -8.26 -1.80
CA ARG A 54 11.39 -7.65 -1.70
C ARG A 54 11.44 -6.70 -0.50
N ASP A 55 12.60 -6.11 -0.23
CA ASP A 55 12.72 -5.01 0.74
C ASP A 55 11.90 -3.79 0.26
N ILE A 56 11.12 -3.20 1.15
CA ILE A 56 10.25 -2.05 0.90
C ILE A 56 10.50 -0.98 1.96
N GLU A 57 10.83 0.23 1.53
CA GLU A 57 11.07 1.37 2.41
C GLU A 57 9.76 2.01 2.87
N GLN A 58 9.77 2.61 4.06
CA GLN A 58 8.70 3.46 4.55
C GLN A 58 8.38 4.58 3.55
N GLY A 59 7.09 4.85 3.35
CA GLY A 59 6.60 5.86 2.40
C GLY A 59 6.36 5.32 1.00
N THR A 60 6.69 4.05 0.74
CA THR A 60 6.45 3.43 -0.57
C THR A 60 4.93 3.21 -0.80
N PRO A 61 4.38 3.67 -1.94
CA PRO A 61 3.03 3.30 -2.36
C PRO A 61 2.96 1.79 -2.57
N LEU A 62 2.04 1.12 -1.89
CA LEU A 62 1.94 -0.33 -2.02
C LEU A 62 1.41 -0.68 -3.43
N SER A 63 1.98 -1.73 -4.03
CA SER A 63 1.58 -2.29 -5.33
C SER A 63 1.68 -3.82 -5.29
N TRP A 64 1.00 -4.50 -6.22
CA TRP A 64 0.96 -5.98 -6.23
C TRP A 64 2.32 -6.64 -6.52
N ASP A 65 3.26 -5.95 -7.18
CA ASP A 65 4.61 -6.46 -7.43
C ASP A 65 5.53 -6.44 -6.18
N LEU A 66 5.06 -5.80 -5.11
CA LEU A 66 5.71 -5.80 -3.79
C LEU A 66 5.13 -6.88 -2.87
N VAL A 67 4.05 -7.55 -3.28
CA VAL A 67 3.37 -8.60 -2.51
C VAL A 67 3.70 -9.97 -3.10
N GLU A 68 4.15 -10.90 -2.27
CA GLU A 68 4.41 -12.27 -2.68
C GLU A 68 3.08 -12.97 -3.08
N LYS A 69 3.13 -13.79 -4.15
CA LYS A 69 1.95 -14.49 -4.67
C LYS A 69 1.40 -15.51 -3.66
#